data_AF-A0A3P9PZA2-F1
#
_entry.id   AF-A0A3P9PZA2-F1
#
_cell.length_a   1.000
_cell.length_b   1.000
_cell.length_c   1.000
_cell.angle_alpha   90.00
_cell.angle_beta   90.00
_cell.angle_gamma   90.00
#
_symmetry.space_group_name_H-M   'P 1'
#
loop_
_entity.id
_entity.type
_entity.pdbx_description
1 polymer ?
#
loop_
_entity_poly.entity_id
_entity_poly.type
_entity_poly.pdbx_seq_one_letter_code
_entity_poly.pdbx_strand_id
1 'polypeptide(L)'
;MQSSFLGPLVLLSCWIASEAPPSKYYIHFTFGLTWDEAQHFCQSYYTDLATISTASDMDNMDLKQYLVWVGLYRERWSWKWSDGAYYSVSDWGKNEPHWDPHCASVYFSNKKIYSRDCGTHLMFVCRKGNDYTFVNEAKTWPEALDYCESQNGNLASFRSSDMNQIFTEFDFPVWIGLHRDGGSFIWSSGGSGVTSWKTGEPSSNANCVALSSLSRLMATEPCDVRLPFVCMWDGNVNVLLVTEEKSWEEALEHCRGLSGDGLSFDLVSVQPGDEHQHMMGKIMAADTEEVRSNTAGLTRCVS
;
A
#
# COMPACT_ATOMS: atom_id res chain seq x y z
N MET A 1 -18.17 -49.55 37.41
CA MET A 1 -16.95 -48.74 37.27
C MET A 1 -16.31 -49.05 35.93
N GLN A 2 -16.40 -48.11 35.00
CA GLN A 2 -15.39 -47.72 34.00
C GLN A 2 -16.11 -47.06 32.83
N SER A 3 -16.26 -45.74 32.94
CA SER A 3 -16.57 -44.84 31.84
C SER A 3 -15.28 -44.57 31.07
N SER A 4 -15.13 -45.15 29.89
CA SER A 4 -14.08 -44.77 28.95
C SER A 4 -14.62 -43.70 27.99
N PHE A 5 -14.30 -42.44 28.28
CA PHE A 5 -14.44 -41.33 27.34
C PHE A 5 -13.33 -41.42 26.29
N LEU A 6 -13.71 -41.66 25.03
CA LEU A 6 -12.86 -41.40 23.87
C LEU A 6 -13.10 -39.95 23.44
N GLY A 7 -12.20 -39.04 23.83
CA GLY A 7 -12.16 -37.69 23.30
C GLY A 7 -11.43 -37.66 21.95
N PRO A 8 -11.88 -36.88 20.95
CA PRO A 8 -11.18 -36.77 19.69
C PRO A 8 -9.88 -35.94 19.86
N LEU A 9 -8.78 -36.52 19.39
CA LEU A 9 -7.50 -35.85 19.16
C LEU A 9 -7.70 -34.73 18.11
N VAL A 10 -7.75 -33.48 18.56
CA VAL A 10 -7.64 -32.31 17.68
C VAL A 10 -6.17 -32.14 17.34
N LEU A 11 -5.77 -32.63 16.16
CA LEU A 11 -4.48 -32.32 15.57
C LEU A 11 -4.48 -30.84 15.14
N LEU A 12 -3.94 -29.98 15.99
CA LEU A 12 -3.51 -28.63 15.60
C LEU A 12 -2.32 -28.77 14.63
N SER A 13 -2.60 -28.95 13.34
CA SER A 13 -1.59 -28.68 12.32
C SER A 13 -1.36 -27.18 12.29
N CYS A 14 -0.23 -26.75 12.82
CA CYS A 14 0.29 -25.40 12.68
C CYS A 14 0.54 -25.16 11.18
N TRP A 15 -0.45 -24.61 10.48
CA TRP A 15 -0.23 -24.02 9.18
C TRP A 15 0.60 -22.78 9.44
N ILE A 16 1.88 -22.83 9.02
CA ILE A 16 2.65 -21.62 8.81
C ILE A 16 1.88 -20.86 7.74
N ALA A 17 1.15 -19.83 8.14
CA ALA A 17 0.66 -18.83 7.21
C ALA A 17 1.92 -18.22 6.59
N SER A 18 2.24 -18.59 5.35
CA SER A 18 3.16 -17.79 4.55
C SER A 18 2.51 -16.43 4.44
N GLU A 19 3.09 -15.41 5.07
CA GLU A 19 2.69 -14.02 4.89
C GLU A 19 2.52 -13.79 3.38
N ALA A 20 1.31 -13.41 2.97
CA ALA A 20 1.07 -13.04 1.59
C ALA A 20 2.02 -11.87 1.26
N PRO A 21 2.70 -11.89 0.10
CA PRO A 21 3.54 -10.76 -0.28
C PRO A 21 2.71 -9.47 -0.29
N PRO A 22 3.28 -8.32 0.12
CA PRO A 22 2.55 -7.06 0.17
C PRO A 22 1.89 -6.77 -1.18
N SER A 23 0.62 -6.34 -1.14
CA SER A 23 -0.18 -6.01 -2.31
C SER A 23 0.50 -4.88 -3.10
N LYS A 24 0.76 -5.11 -4.39
CA LYS A 24 1.33 -4.10 -5.29
C LYS A 24 0.21 -3.29 -5.92
N TYR A 25 0.33 -1.96 -5.89
CA TYR A 25 -0.60 -1.05 -6.53
C TYR A 25 -0.09 -0.57 -7.88
N TYR A 26 -1.02 -0.44 -8.82
CA TYR A 26 -0.72 -0.14 -10.21
C TYR A 26 -1.55 1.03 -10.71
N ILE A 27 -0.90 2.01 -11.33
CA ILE A 27 -1.55 3.17 -11.95
C ILE A 27 -1.32 3.09 -13.46
N HIS A 28 -2.43 3.08 -14.21
CA HIS A 28 -2.43 2.97 -15.66
C HIS A 28 -2.51 4.35 -16.32
N PHE A 29 -1.65 4.59 -17.31
CA PHE A 29 -1.66 5.80 -18.12
C PHE A 29 -2.06 5.49 -19.56
N THR A 30 -3.06 6.21 -20.06
CA THR A 30 -3.66 6.01 -21.40
C THR A 30 -2.97 6.80 -22.51
N PHE A 31 -1.84 7.47 -22.23
CA PHE A 31 -1.01 8.13 -23.24
C PHE A 31 0.26 7.33 -23.51
N GLY A 32 0.79 7.44 -24.73
CA GLY A 32 1.91 6.63 -25.20
C GLY A 32 3.28 7.26 -24.95
N LEU A 33 4.21 6.48 -24.40
CA LEU A 33 5.64 6.82 -24.24
C LEU A 33 6.52 5.66 -24.71
N THR A 34 7.78 5.93 -25.04
CA THR A 34 8.80 4.86 -25.16
C THR A 34 9.05 4.19 -23.82
N TRP A 35 9.65 2.99 -23.81
CA TRP A 35 9.89 2.27 -22.55
C TRP A 35 10.75 3.08 -21.58
N ASP A 36 11.84 3.69 -22.07
CA ASP A 36 12.74 4.51 -21.25
C ASP A 36 12.03 5.77 -20.72
N GLU A 37 11.23 6.46 -21.55
CA GLU A 37 10.44 7.62 -21.12
C GLU A 37 9.37 7.24 -20.09
N ALA A 38 8.70 6.10 -20.27
CA ALA A 38 7.71 5.58 -19.34
C ALA A 38 8.36 5.20 -17.99
N GLN A 39 9.54 4.59 -18.02
CA GLN A 39 10.31 4.30 -16.81
C GLN A 39 10.69 5.58 -16.07
N HIS A 40 11.28 6.56 -16.77
CA HIS A 40 11.63 7.85 -16.17
C HIS A 40 10.41 8.56 -15.60
N PHE A 41 9.27 8.52 -16.30
CA PHE A 41 8.01 9.04 -15.80
C PHE A 41 7.59 8.34 -14.50
N CYS A 42 7.58 7.01 -14.48
CA CYS A 42 7.22 6.26 -13.29
C CYS A 42 8.20 6.48 -12.12
N GLN A 43 9.50 6.65 -12.36
CA GLN A 43 10.49 6.94 -11.32
C GLN A 43 10.40 8.38 -10.80
N SER A 44 9.90 9.32 -11.62
CA SER A 44 9.74 10.72 -11.23
C SER A 44 8.53 10.97 -10.34
N TYR A 45 7.45 10.19 -10.53
CA TYR A 45 6.15 10.41 -9.88
C TYR A 45 5.67 9.24 -9.02
N TYR A 46 6.26 8.05 -9.19
CA TYR A 46 5.88 6.79 -8.54
C TYR A 46 7.14 6.02 -8.15
N THR A 47 7.04 4.70 -7.97
CA THR A 47 8.23 3.89 -7.65
C THR A 47 8.99 3.50 -8.91
N ASP A 48 8.32 2.83 -9.84
CA ASP A 48 8.92 2.38 -11.09
C ASP A 48 7.83 1.89 -12.05
N LEU A 49 8.18 1.39 -13.23
CA LEU A 49 7.27 0.59 -14.05
C LEU A 49 6.77 -0.65 -13.28
N ALA A 50 5.59 -1.13 -13.66
CA ALA A 50 4.94 -2.28 -13.05
C ALA A 50 5.80 -3.55 -13.10
N THR A 51 5.91 -4.25 -11.97
CA THR A 51 6.68 -5.51 -11.86
C THR A 51 5.77 -6.67 -11.49
N ILE A 52 5.86 -7.79 -12.21
CA ILE A 52 5.00 -8.95 -11.99
C ILE A 52 5.83 -10.06 -11.34
N SER A 53 5.55 -10.32 -10.06
CA SER A 53 6.19 -11.37 -9.26
C SER A 53 5.25 -12.54 -8.95
N THR A 54 3.94 -12.34 -9.07
CA THR A 54 2.91 -13.37 -8.85
C THR A 54 1.80 -13.26 -9.90
N ALA A 55 0.95 -14.28 -10.02
CA ALA A 55 -0.25 -14.21 -10.85
C ALA A 55 -1.23 -13.12 -10.37
N SER A 56 -1.32 -12.92 -9.05
CA SER A 56 -2.19 -11.88 -8.46
C SER A 56 -1.77 -10.47 -8.87
N ASP A 57 -0.48 -10.22 -9.08
CA ASP A 57 0.01 -8.92 -9.59
C ASP A 57 -0.62 -8.59 -10.95
N MET A 58 -0.80 -9.58 -11.82
CA MET A 58 -1.35 -9.41 -13.17
C MET A 58 -2.87 -9.21 -13.17
N ASP A 59 -3.56 -9.88 -12.24
CA ASP A 59 -5.01 -9.78 -12.06
C ASP A 59 -5.40 -8.40 -11.48
N ASN A 60 -4.57 -7.84 -10.61
CA ASN A 60 -4.77 -6.53 -10.00
C ASN A 60 -4.51 -5.35 -10.96
N MET A 61 -3.94 -5.58 -12.13
CA MET A 61 -3.73 -4.54 -13.15
C MET A 61 -4.99 -4.37 -14.02
N ASP A 62 -5.66 -3.23 -13.92
CA ASP A 62 -6.71 -2.87 -14.90
C ASP A 62 -6.08 -2.26 -16.17
N LEU A 63 -5.86 -3.10 -17.18
CA LEU A 63 -5.11 -2.77 -18.40
C LEU A 63 -5.95 -2.08 -19.50
N LYS A 64 -7.20 -1.71 -19.19
CA LYS A 64 -8.08 -0.86 -20.02
C LYS A 64 -8.07 -1.15 -21.54
N GLN A 65 -8.19 -2.40 -21.98
CA GLN A 65 -8.20 -2.75 -23.41
C GLN A 65 -6.94 -2.38 -24.23
N TYR A 66 -5.79 -2.14 -23.59
CA TYR A 66 -4.55 -1.73 -24.27
C TYR A 66 -3.39 -2.73 -24.14
N LEU A 67 -2.33 -2.50 -24.92
CA LEU A 67 -1.00 -3.03 -24.64
C LEU A 67 -0.28 -2.01 -23.76
N VAL A 68 0.31 -2.47 -22.66
CA VAL A 68 0.98 -1.58 -21.72
C VAL A 68 2.43 -1.95 -21.51
N TRP A 69 3.29 -0.96 -21.32
CA TRP A 69 4.64 -1.18 -20.80
C TRP A 69 4.60 -1.65 -19.34
N VAL A 70 5.47 -2.62 -19.06
CA VAL A 70 5.82 -3.09 -17.71
C VAL A 70 7.34 -3.02 -17.55
N GLY A 71 7.84 -3.10 -16.32
CA GLY A 71 9.25 -2.90 -15.99
C GLY A 71 10.18 -4.04 -16.41
N LEU A 72 9.71 -4.98 -17.23
CA LEU A 72 10.52 -6.10 -17.69
C LEU A 72 11.31 -5.69 -18.95
N TYR A 73 12.63 -5.81 -18.87
CA TYR A 73 13.55 -5.47 -19.95
C TYR A 73 14.69 -6.49 -20.04
N ARG A 74 15.39 -6.52 -21.17
CA ARG A 74 16.46 -7.46 -21.46
C ARG A 74 17.80 -6.74 -21.51
N GLU A 75 18.62 -6.99 -20.50
CA GLU A 75 20.01 -6.59 -20.48
C GLU A 75 20.89 -7.72 -21.03
N ARG A 76 21.54 -7.47 -22.18
CA ARG A 76 22.33 -8.45 -22.95
C ARG A 76 21.51 -9.69 -23.31
N TRP A 77 21.55 -10.72 -22.47
CA TRP A 77 20.93 -12.04 -22.68
C TRP A 77 19.94 -12.43 -21.57
N SER A 78 19.75 -11.58 -20.56
CA SER A 78 18.93 -11.88 -19.39
C SER A 78 17.80 -10.87 -19.23
N TRP A 79 16.58 -11.37 -19.08
CA TRP A 79 15.44 -10.56 -18.67
C TRP A 79 15.54 -10.19 -17.19
N LYS A 80 15.26 -8.93 -16.88
CA LYS A 80 15.33 -8.33 -15.56
C LYS A 80 14.14 -7.41 -15.34
N TRP A 81 13.68 -7.35 -14.10
CA TRP A 81 12.76 -6.31 -13.68
C TRP A 81 13.51 -5.02 -13.37
N SER A 82 12.88 -3.89 -13.66
CA SER A 82 13.41 -2.55 -13.48
C SER A 82 13.74 -2.22 -12.02
N ASP A 83 13.06 -2.88 -11.07
CA ASP A 83 13.30 -2.78 -9.64
C ASP A 83 14.43 -3.68 -9.12
N GLY A 84 15.10 -4.42 -10.01
CA GLY A 84 16.17 -5.36 -9.66
C GLY A 84 15.69 -6.70 -9.10
N ALA A 85 14.38 -6.97 -9.06
CA ALA A 85 13.86 -8.26 -8.62
C ALA A 85 14.27 -9.40 -9.57
N TYR A 86 14.48 -10.59 -9.00
CA TYR A 86 14.76 -11.79 -9.78
C TYR A 86 13.58 -12.12 -10.68
N TYR A 87 13.86 -12.37 -11.95
CA TYR A 87 12.89 -12.83 -12.93
C TYR A 87 12.45 -14.27 -12.59
N SER A 88 11.32 -14.41 -11.91
CA SER A 88 10.77 -15.70 -11.45
C SER A 88 9.50 -16.13 -12.19
N VAL A 89 8.82 -15.21 -12.87
CA VAL A 89 7.55 -15.48 -13.55
C VAL A 89 7.72 -15.33 -15.06
N SER A 90 7.55 -16.44 -15.78
CA SER A 90 7.63 -16.51 -17.23
C SER A 90 6.26 -16.74 -17.85
N ASP A 91 5.41 -15.71 -17.86
CA ASP A 91 4.06 -15.78 -18.41
C ASP A 91 3.97 -15.17 -19.82
N TRP A 92 4.89 -15.59 -20.69
CA TRP A 92 4.98 -15.13 -22.07
C TRP A 92 3.79 -15.60 -22.91
N GLY A 93 3.45 -14.77 -23.89
CA GLY A 93 2.53 -15.14 -24.96
C GLY A 93 3.11 -16.25 -25.84
N LYS A 94 2.26 -16.82 -26.69
CA LYS A 94 2.69 -17.83 -27.66
C LYS A 94 3.77 -17.23 -28.58
N ASN A 95 4.88 -17.95 -28.72
CA ASN A 95 6.05 -17.60 -29.54
C ASN A 95 6.89 -16.40 -29.02
N GLU A 96 6.79 -16.06 -27.73
CA GLU A 96 7.56 -15.01 -27.09
C GLU A 96 8.53 -15.59 -26.03
N PRO A 97 9.63 -14.90 -25.67
CA PRO A 97 10.11 -13.62 -26.23
C PRO A 97 10.81 -13.77 -27.58
N HIS A 98 10.79 -12.71 -28.40
CA HIS A 98 11.60 -12.61 -29.61
C HIS A 98 13.05 -12.23 -29.31
N TRP A 99 13.97 -12.57 -30.23
CA TRP A 99 15.42 -12.39 -30.02
C TRP A 99 15.91 -10.94 -30.16
N ASP A 100 15.16 -10.07 -30.82
CA ASP A 100 15.56 -8.69 -31.10
C ASP A 100 14.94 -7.64 -30.15
N PRO A 101 13.67 -7.75 -29.73
CA PRO A 101 13.08 -6.76 -28.85
C PRO A 101 13.61 -6.87 -27.41
N HIS A 102 13.94 -5.73 -26.81
CA HIS A 102 14.58 -5.64 -25.49
C HIS A 102 13.65 -5.21 -24.35
N CYS A 103 12.42 -4.82 -24.65
CA CYS A 103 11.44 -4.37 -23.66
C CYS A 103 10.21 -5.25 -23.69
N ALA A 104 9.42 -5.28 -22.62
CA ALA A 104 8.25 -6.13 -22.55
C ALA A 104 6.98 -5.36 -22.21
N SER A 105 5.89 -5.83 -22.81
CA SER A 105 4.55 -5.29 -22.64
C SER A 105 3.59 -6.39 -22.22
N VAL A 106 2.47 -6.02 -21.59
CA VAL A 106 1.38 -6.94 -21.27
C VAL A 106 0.17 -6.62 -22.15
N TYR A 107 -0.44 -7.64 -22.72
CA TYR A 107 -1.68 -7.49 -23.48
C TYR A 107 -2.91 -7.69 -22.58
N PHE A 108 -3.82 -6.72 -22.56
CA PHE A 108 -4.97 -6.74 -21.66
C PHE A 108 -5.83 -8.01 -21.72
N SER A 109 -6.05 -8.55 -22.93
CA SER A 109 -7.10 -9.54 -23.16
C SER A 109 -6.72 -10.92 -22.65
N ASN A 110 -5.45 -11.31 -22.78
CA ASN A 110 -4.97 -12.62 -22.35
C ASN A 110 -3.96 -12.54 -21.20
N LYS A 111 -3.64 -11.33 -20.74
CA LYS A 111 -2.74 -11.07 -19.61
C LYS A 111 -1.38 -11.75 -19.78
N LYS A 112 -0.90 -11.87 -21.03
CA LYS A 112 0.41 -12.45 -21.34
C LYS A 112 1.44 -11.36 -21.67
N ILE A 113 2.70 -11.69 -21.40
CA ILE A 113 3.85 -10.84 -21.65
C ILE A 113 4.31 -11.01 -23.09
N TYR A 114 4.65 -9.92 -23.77
CA TYR A 114 5.14 -9.89 -25.14
C TYR A 114 6.35 -8.97 -25.27
N SER A 115 7.37 -9.40 -26.00
CA SER A 115 8.56 -8.59 -26.26
C SER A 115 8.26 -7.53 -27.33
N ARG A 116 8.74 -6.31 -27.14
CA ARG A 116 8.46 -5.15 -28.00
C ARG A 116 9.69 -4.28 -28.13
N ASP A 117 9.76 -3.58 -29.26
CA ASP A 117 10.78 -2.57 -29.52
C ASP A 117 10.60 -1.43 -28.51
N CYS A 118 11.65 -1.14 -27.73
CA CYS A 118 11.65 -0.13 -26.68
C CYS A 118 11.30 1.28 -27.20
N GLY A 119 11.55 1.56 -28.49
CA GLY A 119 11.18 2.82 -29.13
C GLY A 119 9.70 2.93 -29.51
N THR A 120 8.91 1.87 -29.30
CA THR A 120 7.45 1.91 -29.53
C THR A 120 6.79 2.79 -28.47
N HIS A 121 5.86 3.64 -28.91
CA HIS A 121 5.06 4.43 -27.97
C HIS A 121 3.85 3.61 -27.52
N LEU A 122 3.85 3.16 -26.27
CA LEU A 122 2.73 2.42 -25.67
C LEU A 122 2.26 3.11 -24.40
N MET A 123 0.99 2.86 -24.06
CA MET A 123 0.49 3.08 -22.71
C MET A 123 1.36 2.33 -21.71
N PHE A 124 1.32 2.72 -20.45
CA PHE A 124 2.21 2.15 -19.46
C PHE A 124 1.55 2.08 -18.09
N VAL A 125 2.07 1.18 -17.26
CA VAL A 125 1.62 1.01 -15.88
C VAL A 125 2.77 1.27 -14.96
N CYS A 126 2.60 2.22 -14.05
CA CYS A 126 3.54 2.45 -12.96
C CYS A 126 3.15 1.58 -11.77
N ARG A 127 4.16 1.01 -11.10
CA ARG A 127 4.02 0.53 -9.74
C ARG A 127 4.05 1.73 -8.81
N LYS A 128 2.97 1.89 -8.05
CA LYS A 128 2.98 2.71 -6.84
C LYS A 128 3.53 1.81 -5.73
N GLY A 129 4.72 2.11 -5.23
CA GLY A 129 5.21 1.48 -4.00
C GLY A 129 4.35 1.91 -2.82
N ASN A 130 4.64 1.37 -1.64
CA ASN A 130 4.05 1.83 -0.40
C ASN A 130 4.50 3.28 -0.13
N ASP A 131 3.81 4.22 -0.76
CA ASP A 131 2.99 5.23 -0.12
C ASP A 131 3.65 6.31 0.76
N TYR A 132 4.96 6.32 0.99
CA TYR A 132 5.59 7.36 1.81
C TYR A 132 5.96 8.63 1.01
N THR A 133 5.50 9.79 1.47
CA THR A 133 5.89 11.11 0.92
C THR A 133 6.47 11.98 2.03
N PHE A 134 7.70 12.47 1.82
CA PHE A 134 8.31 13.47 2.69
C PHE A 134 7.74 14.86 2.41
N VAL A 135 7.24 15.53 3.45
CA VAL A 135 6.69 16.88 3.39
C VAL A 135 7.61 17.82 4.15
N ASN A 136 8.25 18.72 3.40
CA ASN A 136 9.20 19.70 3.94
C ASN A 136 8.48 20.95 4.47
N GLU A 137 7.49 20.76 5.34
CA GLU A 137 6.78 21.84 6.03
C GLU A 137 6.87 21.64 7.54
N ALA A 138 7.21 22.69 8.28
CA ALA A 138 7.28 22.63 9.74
C ALA A 138 5.88 22.69 10.36
N LYS A 139 5.36 21.55 10.80
CA LYS A 139 4.04 21.41 11.45
C LYS A 139 4.14 20.72 12.80
N THR A 140 3.19 21.01 13.69
CA THR A 140 3.02 20.21 14.92
C THR A 140 2.58 18.79 14.55
N TRP A 141 2.72 17.83 15.46
CA TRP A 141 2.31 16.45 15.15
C TRP A 141 0.81 16.36 14.75
N PRO A 142 -0.14 17.01 15.46
CA PRO A 142 -1.56 17.00 15.05
C PRO A 142 -1.78 17.69 13.71
N GLU A 143 -1.13 18.84 13.45
CA GLU A 143 -1.24 19.53 12.15
C GLU A 143 -0.69 18.70 10.99
N ALA A 144 0.36 17.91 11.24
CA ALA A 144 0.95 17.00 10.26
C ALA A 144 0.03 15.80 9.98
N LEU A 145 -0.62 15.26 11.03
CA LEU A 145 -1.66 14.23 10.87
C LEU A 145 -2.83 14.76 10.05
N ASP A 146 -3.41 15.91 10.43
CA ASP A 146 -4.50 16.56 9.70
C ASP A 146 -4.14 16.80 8.23
N TYR A 147 -2.90 17.22 7.95
CA TYR A 147 -2.42 17.41 6.59
C TYR A 147 -2.47 16.09 5.79
N CYS A 148 -1.92 15.00 6.35
CA CYS A 148 -1.93 13.71 5.66
C CYS A 148 -3.36 13.17 5.49
N GLU A 149 -4.22 13.31 6.49
CA GLU A 149 -5.61 12.86 6.42
C GLU A 149 -6.44 13.65 5.41
N SER A 150 -6.20 14.96 5.29
CA SER A 150 -6.88 15.83 4.31
C SER A 150 -6.67 15.42 2.84
N GLN A 151 -5.63 14.62 2.58
CA GLN A 151 -5.27 14.13 1.26
C GLN A 151 -5.48 12.61 1.14
N ASN A 152 -6.31 12.02 2.00
CA ASN A 152 -6.63 10.59 2.03
C ASN A 152 -5.43 9.68 2.38
N GLY A 153 -4.64 10.08 3.37
CA GLY A 153 -3.54 9.27 3.91
C GLY A 153 -3.48 9.36 5.42
N ASN A 154 -2.32 9.04 5.97
CA ASN A 154 -2.04 9.14 7.39
C ASN A 154 -0.56 9.49 7.61
N LEU A 155 -0.14 9.76 8.84
CA LEU A 155 1.28 9.81 9.16
C LEU A 155 1.92 8.42 9.04
N ALA A 156 3.16 8.38 8.58
CA ALA A 156 3.84 7.15 8.21
C ALA A 156 4.00 6.16 9.39
N SER A 157 3.65 4.90 9.14
CA SER A 157 4.00 3.74 9.98
C SER A 157 4.90 2.80 9.18
N PHE A 158 6.11 2.50 9.65
CA PHE A 158 7.09 1.74 8.88
C PHE A 158 7.04 0.25 9.20
N ARG A 159 7.08 -0.58 8.15
CA ARG A 159 7.52 -1.98 8.26
C ARG A 159 9.06 -2.03 8.24
N SER A 160 9.65 -3.14 8.71
CA SER A 160 11.10 -3.31 8.73
C SER A 160 11.77 -3.15 7.36
N SER A 161 11.06 -3.52 6.28
CA SER A 161 11.49 -3.35 4.88
C SER A 161 11.47 -1.90 4.38
N ASP A 162 10.68 -1.03 5.01
CA ASP A 162 10.30 0.27 4.44
C ASP A 162 11.11 1.44 5.03
N MET A 163 11.80 1.22 6.16
CA MET A 163 12.57 2.24 6.88
C MET A 163 13.70 2.89 6.06
N ASN A 164 14.08 2.31 4.91
CA ASN A 164 15.15 2.79 4.05
C ASN A 164 14.68 3.77 2.95
N GLN A 165 13.38 4.04 2.79
CA GLN A 165 12.87 4.82 1.64
C GLN A 165 13.00 6.35 1.77
N ILE A 166 13.37 6.90 2.93
CA ILE A 166 13.43 8.36 3.15
C ILE A 166 14.88 8.87 3.05
N PHE A 167 15.46 8.97 1.86
CA PHE A 167 16.85 9.41 1.72
C PHE A 167 17.05 10.91 2.01
N THR A 168 17.90 11.26 2.97
CA THR A 168 18.38 12.64 3.17
C THR A 168 19.87 12.65 3.52
N GLU A 169 20.63 13.61 2.99
CA GLU A 169 22.07 13.77 3.28
C GLU A 169 22.36 14.32 4.69
N PHE A 170 21.35 14.91 5.34
CA PHE A 170 21.45 15.54 6.65
C PHE A 170 20.53 14.84 7.64
N ASP A 171 20.97 14.75 8.90
CA ASP A 171 20.18 14.16 9.98
C ASP A 171 19.30 15.22 10.65
N PHE A 172 17.99 15.01 10.60
CA PHE A 172 17.00 15.84 11.27
C PHE A 172 15.79 14.99 11.68
N PRO A 173 15.05 15.40 12.72
CA PRO A 173 13.87 14.67 13.17
C PRO A 173 12.69 14.93 12.23
N VAL A 174 11.91 13.88 11.98
CA VAL A 174 10.77 13.89 11.06
C VAL A 174 9.57 13.23 11.73
N TRP A 175 8.38 13.85 11.68
CA TRP A 175 7.19 13.23 12.28
C TRP A 175 6.77 11.96 11.56
N ILE A 176 6.32 10.99 12.37
CA ILE A 176 5.75 9.70 11.97
C ILE A 176 4.48 9.43 12.78
N GLY A 177 3.71 8.42 12.40
CA GLY A 177 2.38 8.17 12.99
C GLY A 177 2.38 7.56 14.40
N LEU A 178 3.54 7.27 14.98
CA LEU A 178 3.63 6.69 16.33
C LEU A 178 3.42 7.78 17.38
N HIS A 179 2.46 7.56 18.27
CA HIS A 179 2.23 8.44 19.41
C HIS A 179 1.80 7.64 20.65
N ARG A 180 1.92 8.26 21.82
CA ARG A 180 1.50 7.71 23.10
C ARG A 180 0.07 8.15 23.38
N ASP A 181 -0.81 7.18 23.61
CA ASP A 181 -2.16 7.40 24.10
C ASP A 181 -2.47 6.42 25.25
N GLY A 182 -3.07 6.93 26.33
CA GLY A 182 -3.38 6.12 27.52
C GLY A 182 -2.19 5.40 28.17
N GLY A 183 -0.95 5.81 27.88
CA GLY A 183 0.29 5.17 28.37
C GLY A 183 0.93 4.17 27.39
N SER A 184 0.22 3.77 26.34
CA SER A 184 0.69 2.85 25.30
C SER A 184 1.07 3.59 24.03
N PHE A 185 2.02 3.06 23.26
CA PHE A 185 2.32 3.60 21.94
C PHE A 185 1.43 2.93 20.88
N ILE A 186 0.74 3.75 20.10
CA ILE A 186 -0.15 3.33 19.01
C ILE A 186 0.20 4.09 17.74
N TRP A 187 -0.07 3.47 16.59
CA TRP A 187 0.08 4.10 15.29
C TRP A 187 -1.23 4.76 14.88
N SER A 188 -1.18 6.02 14.43
CA SER A 188 -2.33 6.77 13.93
C SER A 188 -3.02 6.09 12.73
N SER A 189 -2.29 5.26 11.97
CA SER A 189 -2.83 4.44 10.89
C SER A 189 -3.57 3.17 11.38
N GLY A 190 -3.62 2.89 12.68
CA GLY A 190 -4.28 1.69 13.24
C GLY A 190 -3.57 0.36 12.99
N GLY A 191 -2.36 0.37 12.41
CA GLY A 191 -1.55 -0.83 12.13
C GLY A 191 -0.44 -1.11 13.17
N SER A 192 0.42 -2.09 12.87
CA SER A 192 1.58 -2.50 13.68
C SER A 192 2.92 -2.18 12.98
N GLY A 193 3.34 -0.92 13.01
CA GLY A 193 4.68 -0.53 12.57
C GLY A 193 5.77 -1.01 13.55
N VAL A 194 6.96 -1.29 13.02
CA VAL A 194 8.12 -1.70 13.82
C VAL A 194 8.67 -0.49 14.57
N THR A 195 8.96 -0.66 15.87
CA THR A 195 9.61 0.39 16.67
C THR A 195 11.10 0.15 16.77
N SER A 196 11.90 1.20 16.56
CA SER A 196 13.36 1.14 16.65
C SER A 196 13.88 2.36 17.40
N TRP A 197 13.96 2.25 18.72
CA TRP A 197 14.25 3.38 19.60
C TRP A 197 15.74 3.77 19.61
N LYS A 198 16.00 5.07 19.69
CA LYS A 198 17.32 5.60 20.04
C LYS A 198 17.67 5.18 21.47
N THR A 199 18.95 4.97 21.76
CA THR A 199 19.41 4.67 23.13
C THR A 199 18.94 5.75 24.11
N GLY A 200 18.21 5.34 25.15
CA GLY A 200 17.65 6.24 26.17
C GLY A 200 16.19 6.64 25.94
N GLU A 201 15.58 6.22 24.83
CA GLU A 201 14.16 6.43 24.51
C GLU A 201 13.34 5.16 24.76
N PRO A 202 12.01 5.25 24.93
CA PRO A 202 11.17 6.47 24.94
C PRO A 202 11.21 7.25 26.27
N SER A 203 11.17 8.59 26.20
CA SER A 203 10.95 9.45 27.38
C SER A 203 9.51 9.37 27.91
N SER A 204 9.34 9.63 29.22
CA SER A 204 8.03 9.74 29.86
C SER A 204 7.36 11.10 29.69
N ASN A 205 8.11 12.11 29.25
CA ASN A 205 7.66 13.51 29.24
C ASN A 205 7.17 14.00 27.86
N ALA A 206 7.15 13.11 26.87
CA ALA A 206 6.76 13.41 25.51
C ALA A 206 5.88 12.28 24.96
N ASN A 207 4.89 12.66 24.14
CA ASN A 207 3.86 11.77 23.65
C ASN A 207 3.93 11.53 22.14
N CYS A 208 4.59 12.39 21.37
CA CYS A 208 4.73 12.21 19.93
C CYS A 208 6.11 11.64 19.60
N VAL A 209 6.26 10.99 18.44
CA VAL A 209 7.52 10.35 18.07
C VAL A 209 8.02 10.89 16.75
N ALA A 210 9.30 11.25 16.72
CA ALA A 210 10.01 11.61 15.51
C ALA A 210 11.03 10.52 15.14
N LEU A 211 11.20 10.32 13.84
CA LEU A 211 12.22 9.47 13.25
C LEU A 211 13.41 10.32 12.83
N SER A 212 14.63 9.88 13.13
CA SER A 212 15.84 10.48 12.55
C SER A 212 15.92 10.17 11.05
N SER A 213 16.06 11.22 10.23
CA SER A 213 16.15 11.13 8.77
C SER A 213 17.43 10.43 8.26
N LEU A 214 18.44 10.25 9.11
CA LEU A 214 19.65 9.50 8.78
C LEU A 214 19.73 8.15 9.48
N SER A 215 19.63 8.13 10.82
CA SER A 215 19.84 6.92 11.62
C SER A 215 18.62 6.01 11.69
N ARG A 216 17.42 6.52 11.35
CA ARG A 216 16.13 5.81 11.47
C ARG A 216 15.76 5.37 12.88
N LEU A 217 16.42 5.94 13.88
CA LEU A 217 16.07 5.72 15.26
C LEU A 217 14.95 6.67 15.67
N MET A 218 14.02 6.15 16.44
CA MET A 218 12.85 6.84 16.96
C MET A 218 13.19 7.50 18.30
N ALA A 219 12.70 8.71 18.49
CA ALA A 219 12.78 9.43 19.76
C ALA A 219 11.46 10.12 20.05
N THR A 220 11.11 10.21 21.34
CA THR A 220 9.93 10.95 21.76
C THR A 220 10.21 12.45 21.72
N GLU A 221 9.24 13.21 21.21
CA GLU A 221 9.30 14.66 21.05
C GLU A 221 7.98 15.30 21.53
N PRO A 222 8.02 16.52 22.12
CA PRO A 222 6.80 17.25 22.46
C PRO A 222 5.96 17.51 21.19
N CYS A 223 4.66 17.24 21.27
CA CYS A 223 3.77 17.26 20.10
C CYS A 223 3.59 18.65 19.47
N ASP A 224 3.92 19.72 20.19
CA ASP A 224 3.86 21.12 19.78
C ASP A 224 5.12 21.60 19.05
N VAL A 225 6.18 20.79 19.01
CA VAL A 225 7.36 21.06 18.18
C VAL A 225 6.95 21.03 16.70
N ARG A 226 7.50 21.95 15.91
CA ARG A 226 7.23 22.04 14.47
C ARG A 226 8.33 21.35 13.68
N LEU A 227 8.03 20.21 13.07
CA LEU A 227 8.98 19.39 12.29
C LEU A 227 8.43 19.11 10.89
N PRO A 228 9.30 18.81 9.90
CA PRO A 228 8.87 18.14 8.68
C PRO A 228 8.33 16.74 9.00
N PHE A 229 7.58 16.14 8.09
CA PHE A 229 6.83 14.92 8.37
C PHE A 229 6.74 14.00 7.15
N VAL A 230 6.39 12.74 7.39
CA VAL A 230 6.20 11.76 6.31
C VAL A 230 4.75 11.29 6.34
N CYS A 231 4.04 11.49 5.24
CA CYS A 231 2.73 10.88 5.03
C CYS A 231 2.89 9.49 4.43
N MET A 232 1.99 8.58 4.78
CA MET A 232 1.72 7.36 4.06
C MET A 232 0.34 7.44 3.39
N TRP A 233 0.29 7.10 2.12
CA TRP A 233 -0.90 7.10 1.27
C TRP A 233 -1.45 5.71 0.99
N ASP A 234 -1.71 4.90 2.01
CA ASP A 234 -2.20 3.54 1.80
C ASP A 234 -3.12 3.44 0.58
N GLY A 235 -2.79 2.58 -0.38
CA GLY A 235 -3.72 2.18 -1.44
C GLY A 235 -5.06 1.60 -0.92
N ASN A 236 -5.29 1.66 0.40
CA ASN A 236 -6.54 1.52 1.11
C ASN A 236 -7.57 2.51 0.57
N VAL A 237 -8.42 1.95 -0.28
CA VAL A 237 -9.83 2.29 -0.44
C VAL A 237 -10.38 3.03 0.79
N ASN A 238 -10.91 4.24 0.60
CA ASN A 238 -11.71 4.92 1.62
C ASN A 238 -12.82 3.96 2.04
N VAL A 239 -12.97 3.64 3.32
CA VAL A 239 -14.05 2.77 3.78
C VAL A 239 -15.13 3.61 4.43
N LEU A 240 -16.36 3.54 3.91
CA LEU A 240 -17.54 4.07 4.56
C LEU A 240 -18.16 2.97 5.42
N LEU A 241 -18.17 3.15 6.74
CA LEU A 241 -18.88 2.21 7.60
C LEU A 241 -20.39 2.48 7.50
N VAL A 242 -21.16 1.44 7.19
CA VAL A 242 -22.63 1.48 7.21
C VAL A 242 -23.08 0.73 8.45
N THR A 243 -23.58 1.45 9.45
CA THR A 243 -23.97 0.88 10.76
C THR A 243 -25.37 0.26 10.77
N GLU A 244 -26.04 0.20 9.62
CA GLU A 244 -27.37 -0.39 9.48
C GLU A 244 -27.26 -1.91 9.29
N GLU A 245 -27.94 -2.70 10.13
CA GLU A 245 -28.06 -4.15 9.91
C GLU A 245 -28.79 -4.42 8.58
N LYS A 246 -28.09 -5.05 7.64
CA LYS A 246 -28.58 -5.41 6.30
C LYS A 246 -28.13 -6.81 5.93
N SER A 247 -28.89 -7.51 5.08
CA SER A 247 -28.37 -8.70 4.41
C SER A 247 -27.29 -8.33 3.38
N TRP A 248 -26.50 -9.30 2.91
CA TRP A 248 -25.43 -9.04 1.94
C TRP A 248 -25.94 -8.37 0.65
N GLU A 249 -27.09 -8.83 0.12
CA GLU A 249 -27.68 -8.28 -1.09
C GLU A 249 -28.19 -6.84 -0.87
N GLU A 250 -28.82 -6.58 0.27
CA GLU A 250 -29.29 -5.24 0.65
C GLU A 250 -28.13 -4.29 0.93
N ALA A 251 -27.05 -4.76 1.55
CA ALA A 251 -25.84 -3.97 1.79
C ALA A 251 -25.14 -3.61 0.47
N LEU A 252 -25.09 -4.56 -0.47
CA LEU A 252 -24.52 -4.33 -1.80
C LEU A 252 -25.32 -3.28 -2.59
N GLU A 253 -26.64 -3.44 -2.63
CA GLU A 253 -27.53 -2.51 -3.31
C GLU A 253 -27.50 -1.12 -2.66
N HIS A 254 -27.53 -1.07 -1.32
CA HIS A 254 -27.41 0.17 -0.57
C HIS A 254 -26.13 0.91 -0.91
N CYS A 255 -24.99 0.23 -0.88
CA CYS A 255 -23.70 0.86 -1.17
C CYS A 255 -23.59 1.32 -2.62
N ARG A 256 -24.03 0.52 -3.59
CA ARG A 256 -24.08 0.95 -4.99
C ARG A 256 -25.06 2.09 -5.24
N GLY A 257 -26.09 2.21 -4.40
CA GLY A 257 -27.06 3.30 -4.42
C GLY A 257 -26.56 4.61 -3.81
N LEU A 258 -25.49 4.58 -3.00
CA LEU A 258 -24.80 5.78 -2.56
C LEU A 258 -24.05 6.35 -3.77
N SER A 259 -24.58 7.39 -4.38
CA SER A 259 -23.95 8.10 -5.49
C SER A 259 -24.07 9.60 -5.21
N GLY A 260 -22.94 10.26 -4.99
CA GLY A 260 -22.86 11.71 -4.72
C GLY A 260 -21.50 12.26 -5.14
N ASP A 261 -21.47 13.45 -5.73
CA ASP A 261 -20.26 14.19 -6.14
C ASP A 261 -19.21 13.37 -6.93
N GLY A 262 -19.66 12.53 -7.87
CA GLY A 262 -18.76 11.74 -8.71
C GLY A 262 -18.13 10.52 -8.01
N LEU A 263 -18.62 10.15 -6.84
CA LEU A 263 -18.18 9.00 -6.06
C LEU A 263 -19.08 7.80 -6.32
N SER A 264 -18.45 6.63 -6.52
CA SER A 264 -19.12 5.33 -6.64
C SER A 264 -18.65 4.45 -5.49
N PHE A 265 -19.62 3.81 -4.83
CA PHE A 265 -19.37 2.97 -3.67
C PHE A 265 -19.72 1.50 -3.98
N ASP A 266 -18.95 0.57 -3.43
CA ASP A 266 -19.19 -0.88 -3.56
C ASP A 266 -18.80 -1.61 -2.27
N LEU A 267 -19.23 -2.85 -2.06
CA LEU A 267 -18.84 -3.62 -0.86
C LEU A 267 -17.34 -3.97 -0.89
N VAL A 268 -16.68 -3.90 0.27
CA VAL A 268 -15.30 -4.38 0.42
C VAL A 268 -15.28 -5.86 0.79
N SER A 269 -14.48 -6.64 0.07
CA SER A 269 -14.16 -8.01 0.46
C SER A 269 -12.86 -7.99 1.27
N VAL A 270 -12.95 -8.42 2.52
CA VAL A 270 -11.82 -8.43 3.46
C VAL A 270 -11.30 -9.86 3.56
N GLN A 271 -10.09 -10.09 3.08
CA GLN A 271 -9.44 -11.39 3.22
C GLN A 271 -8.66 -11.44 4.55
N PRO A 272 -8.55 -12.61 5.22
CA PRO A 272 -7.80 -12.75 6.47
C PRO A 272 -6.34 -12.30 6.31
N GLY A 273 -5.86 -11.40 7.17
CA GLY A 273 -4.51 -10.81 7.12
C GLY A 273 -4.43 -9.43 7.77
N ASP A 274 -3.37 -8.66 7.48
CA ASP A 274 -3.18 -7.30 8.02
C ASP A 274 -4.33 -6.35 7.64
N GLU A 275 -4.86 -6.48 6.41
CA GLU A 275 -6.03 -5.73 5.94
C GLU A 275 -7.28 -6.08 6.76
N HIS A 276 -7.43 -7.34 7.18
CA HIS A 276 -8.50 -7.76 8.08
C HIS A 276 -8.33 -7.19 9.50
N GLN A 277 -7.13 -7.20 10.06
CA GLN A 277 -6.88 -6.63 11.39
C GLN A 277 -7.06 -5.12 11.41
N HIS A 278 -6.58 -4.41 10.39
CA HIS A 278 -6.77 -2.98 10.22
C HIS A 278 -8.26 -2.63 10.07
N MET A 279 -8.99 -3.37 9.22
CA MET A 279 -10.41 -3.11 9.00
C MET A 279 -11.26 -3.46 10.23
N MET A 280 -10.95 -4.56 10.92
CA MET A 280 -11.57 -4.90 12.20
C MET A 280 -11.26 -3.87 13.28
N GLY A 281 -10.05 -3.30 13.29
CA GLY A 281 -9.69 -2.19 14.16
C GLY A 281 -10.54 -0.95 13.91
N LYS A 282 -10.78 -0.59 12.64
CA LYS A 282 -11.67 0.52 12.27
C LYS A 282 -13.14 0.25 12.64
N ILE A 283 -13.64 -0.98 12.45
CA ILE A 283 -15.00 -1.36 12.85
C ILE A 283 -15.16 -1.26 14.37
N MET A 284 -14.18 -1.74 15.14
CA MET A 284 -14.22 -1.69 16.61
C MET A 284 -14.07 -0.27 17.17
N ALA A 285 -13.37 0.64 16.47
CA ALA A 285 -13.20 2.03 16.88
C ALA A 285 -14.41 2.92 16.52
N ALA A 286 -15.21 2.53 15.52
CA ALA A 286 -16.34 3.32 15.03
C ALA A 286 -17.61 3.22 15.89
N ASP A 287 -17.59 2.44 16.97
CA ASP A 287 -18.68 2.34 17.97
C ASP A 287 -18.90 3.66 18.76
N THR A 288 -18.03 4.66 18.55
CA THR A 288 -18.24 6.03 19.01
C THR A 288 -18.58 6.92 17.83
N GLU A 289 -19.76 7.55 17.85
CA GLU A 289 -20.30 8.48 16.84
C GLU A 289 -19.24 9.41 16.21
N GLU A 290 -18.63 9.00 15.09
CA GLU A 290 -17.89 9.91 14.22
C GLU A 290 -18.59 10.02 12.87
N VAL A 291 -19.42 11.06 12.77
CA VAL A 291 -19.96 11.55 11.50
C VAL A 291 -19.01 12.60 10.96
N ARG A 292 -18.26 12.33 9.88
CA ARG A 292 -17.69 13.37 9.00
C ARG A 292 -17.67 13.00 7.51
N SER A 293 -18.60 13.62 6.80
CA SER A 293 -18.49 14.40 5.54
C SER A 293 -17.16 14.40 4.76
N ASN A 294 -17.25 13.91 3.52
CA ASN A 294 -16.64 14.35 2.26
C ASN A 294 -15.11 14.51 2.13
N THR A 295 -14.50 13.64 1.31
CA THR A 295 -13.55 14.05 0.24
C THR A 295 -13.43 12.97 -0.84
N ALA A 296 -13.13 13.39 -2.07
CA ALA A 296 -13.30 12.61 -3.29
C ALA A 296 -12.28 11.45 -3.46
N GLY A 297 -12.81 10.23 -3.53
CA GLY A 297 -12.12 8.98 -3.89
C GLY A 297 -13.14 7.81 -3.95
N LEU A 298 -12.82 6.72 -4.65
CA LEU A 298 -13.64 5.50 -4.61
C LEU A 298 -13.70 4.99 -3.17
N THR A 299 -14.90 4.97 -2.59
CA THR A 299 -15.12 4.62 -1.18
C THR A 299 -15.90 3.32 -1.12
N ARG A 300 -15.44 2.28 -0.41
CA ARG A 300 -16.17 1.01 -0.27
C ARG A 300 -16.88 0.89 1.07
N CYS A 301 -17.99 0.16 1.11
CA CYS A 301 -18.73 -0.12 2.33
C CYS A 301 -18.29 -1.41 3.01
N VAL A 302 -18.40 -1.47 4.34
CA VAL A 302 -18.29 -2.70 5.15
C VAL A 302 -19.65 -3.04 5.76
N SER A 303 -20.05 -4.31 5.68
CA SER A 303 -21.18 -4.90 6.41
C SER A 303 -20.72 -5.64 7.66
#